data_AF-A0A9J5WFT8-F1
#
_entry.id   AF-A0A9J5WFT8-F1
#
_cell.length_a   1.000
_cell.length_b   1.000
_cell.length_c   1.000
_cell.angle_alpha   90.00
_cell.angle_beta   90.00
_cell.angle_gamma   90.00
#
_symmetry.space_group_name_H-M   'P 1'
#
loop_
_entity.id
_entity.type
_entity.pdbx_description
1 polymer ?
#
loop_
_entity_poly.entity_id
_entity_poly.type
_entity_poly.pdbx_seq_one_letter_code
_entity_poly.pdbx_strand_id
1 'polypeptide(L)' 'MVASCRKCENCSVDLENYCLRHIPTYNGFSLDGTLTFGGYSNMTVSDEHFVVRWPENLSMDFAPCYVLQLLLIVL' A
#
# COMPACT_ATOMS: atom_id res chain seq x y z
N MET A 1 1.33 -0.53 3.36
CA MET A 1 0.79 0.80 3.73
C MET A 1 -0.02 1.27 2.55
N VAL A 2 -1.18 1.87 2.78
CA VAL A 2 -2.11 2.25 1.71
C VAL A 2 -2.24 3.77 1.55
N ALA A 3 -1.80 4.55 2.53
CA ALA A 3 -1.77 6.02 2.46
C ALA A 3 -0.78 6.61 3.47
N SER A 4 -0.39 7.87 3.25
CA SER A 4 0.36 8.71 4.19
C SER A 4 -0.10 10.16 4.06
N CYS A 5 0.39 11.06 4.91
CA CYS A 5 -0.06 12.46 4.86
C CYS A 5 0.50 13.28 3.69
N ARG A 6 1.54 12.79 3.00
CA ARG A 6 2.19 13.42 1.83
C ARG A 6 2.68 14.86 2.02
N LYS A 7 2.75 15.35 3.27
CA LYS A 7 3.04 16.76 3.61
C LYS A 7 4.11 16.95 4.68
N CYS A 8 4.56 15.88 5.33
CA CYS A 8 5.62 15.96 6.34
C CYS A 8 7.00 15.74 5.71
N GLU A 9 8.05 16.13 6.43
CA GLU A 9 9.45 15.98 5.99
C GLU A 9 9.76 14.55 5.56
N ASN A 10 9.38 13.54 6.36
CA ASN A 10 9.54 12.12 5.99
C ASN A 10 8.88 11.77 4.65
N CYS A 11 7.69 12.30 4.36
CA CYS A 11 7.03 12.05 3.08
C CYS A 11 7.70 12.77 1.91
N SER A 12 8.39 13.90 2.15
CA SER A 12 9.07 14.66 1.10
C SER A 12 10.40 14.05 0.65
N VAL A 13 10.92 13.09 1.43
CA VAL A 13 12.16 12.35 1.14
C VAL A 13 11.91 10.86 0.92
N ASP A 14 10.70 10.50 0.47
CA ASP A 14 10.28 9.12 0.16
C ASP A 14 10.42 8.12 1.33
N LEU A 15 10.21 8.63 2.55
CA LEU A 15 10.25 7.89 3.82
C LEU A 15 8.86 7.82 4.46
N GLU A 16 7.82 7.52 3.68
CA GLU A 16 6.42 7.54 4.13
C GLU A 16 6.11 6.52 5.22
N ASN A 17 6.90 5.45 5.33
CA ASN A 17 6.80 4.47 6.41
C ASN A 17 7.09 5.07 7.80
N TYR A 18 7.82 6.18 7.85
CA TYR A 18 8.08 6.96 9.07
C TYR A 18 7.08 8.09 9.27
N CYS A 19 6.04 8.19 8.45
CA CYS A 19 4.98 9.16 8.65
C CYS A 19 4.15 8.78 9.89
N LEU A 20 3.97 9.70 10.84
CA LEU A 20 3.11 9.49 12.01
C LEU A 20 1.62 9.30 11.66
N ARG A 21 1.23 9.67 10.44
CA ARG A 21 -0.13 9.54 9.90
C ARG A 21 -0.19 8.56 8.73
N HIS A 22 0.69 7.56 8.71
CA HIS A 22 0.55 6.49 7.73
C HIS A 22 -0.66 5.61 8.04
N ILE A 23 -1.28 5.08 6.99
CA ILE A 23 -2.41 4.15 7.11
C ILE A 23 -1.90 2.74 6.78
N PRO A 24 -1.97 1.81 7.74
CA PRO A 24 -1.55 0.43 7.51
C PRO A 24 -2.47 -0.27 6.51
N THR A 25 -1.97 -1.35 5.91
CA THR A 25 -2.72 -2.14 4.93
C THR A 25 -3.97 -2.82 5.53
N TYR A 26 -3.97 -3.08 6.84
CA TYR A 26 -5.09 -3.69 7.54
C TYR A 26 -5.22 -3.07 8.93
N ASN A 27 -6.43 -3.12 9.51
CA ASN A 27 -6.73 -2.64 10.86
C ASN A 27 -6.35 -1.16 11.10
N GLY A 28 -6.26 -0.37 10.03
CA GLY A 28 -6.17 1.08 10.06
C GLY A 28 -7.49 1.72 9.65
N PHE A 29 -7.59 3.02 9.89
CA PHE A 29 -8.65 3.85 9.34
C PHE A 29 -8.13 4.56 8.09
N SER A 30 -8.82 4.37 6.97
CA SER A 30 -8.60 5.09 5.72
C SER A 30 -8.95 6.57 5.86
N LEU A 31 -8.62 7.38 4.84
CA LEU A 31 -8.86 8.82 4.82
C LEU A 31 -10.34 9.19 4.92
N ASP A 32 -11.23 8.31 4.47
CA ASP A 32 -12.68 8.43 4.55
C ASP A 32 -13.29 7.86 5.85
N GLY A 33 -12.45 7.35 6.75
CA GLY A 33 -12.88 6.73 8.02
C GLY A 33 -13.30 5.27 7.90
N THR A 34 -13.18 4.64 6.71
CA THR A 34 -13.44 3.21 6.56
C THR A 34 -12.29 2.36 7.14
N LEU A 35 -12.61 1.16 7.62
CA LEU A 35 -11.58 0.20 8.05
C LEU A 35 -10.86 -0.39 6.84
N THR A 36 -9.54 -0.41 6.88
CA THR A 36 -8.72 -1.05 5.84
C THR A 36 -8.67 -2.56 6.04
N PHE A 37 -8.86 -3.30 4.95
CA PHE A 37 -8.73 -4.76 4.91
C PHE A 37 -7.50 -5.14 4.07
N GLY A 38 -6.73 -6.12 4.57
CA GLY A 38 -5.51 -6.57 3.91
C GLY A 38 -5.76 -7.40 2.65
N GLY A 39 -4.69 -7.93 2.05
CA GLY A 39 -4.73 -8.64 0.76
C GLY A 39 -5.36 -10.03 0.75
N TYR A 40 -5.93 -10.52 1.87
CA TYR A 40 -6.67 -11.79 1.91
C TYR A 40 -8.12 -11.60 1.47
N SER A 41 -8.28 -10.95 0.31
CA SER A 41 -9.55 -10.66 -0.36
C SER A 41 -9.40 -10.95 -1.86
N ASN A 42 -10.53 -11.00 -2.57
CA ASN A 42 -10.53 -11.12 -4.04
C ASN A 42 -10.05 -9.84 -4.73
N MET A 43 -10.23 -8.67 -4.09
CA MET A 43 -9.90 -7.36 -4.63
C MET A 43 -9.56 -6.41 -3.48
N THR A 44 -8.60 -5.53 -3.72
CA THR A 44 -8.33 -4.37 -2.88
C THR A 44 -8.10 -3.14 -3.76
N VAL A 45 -8.28 -1.95 -3.20
CA VAL A 45 -8.12 -0.65 -3.87
C VAL A 45 -7.11 0.16 -3.06
N SER A 46 -6.16 0.80 -3.73
CA SER A 46 -5.07 1.54 -3.10
C SER A 46 -4.63 2.66 -4.02
N ASP A 47 -4.11 3.73 -3.42
CA ASP A 47 -3.55 4.87 -4.14
C ASP A 47 -2.30 4.45 -4.93
N GLU A 48 -2.17 4.93 -6.16
CA GLU A 48 -1.10 4.55 -7.09
C GLU A 48 0.30 4.77 -6.51
N HIS A 49 0.48 5.75 -5.62
CA HIS A 49 1.76 6.05 -4.98
C HIS A 49 2.26 4.90 -4.08
N PHE A 50 1.34 4.07 -3.58
CA PHE A 50 1.64 2.93 -2.71
C PHE A 50 1.63 1.59 -3.46
N VAL A 51 1.49 1.62 -4.78
CA VAL A 51 1.52 0.43 -5.65
C VAL A 51 2.89 0.33 -6.33
N VAL A 52 3.52 -0.84 -6.21
CA VAL A 52 4.79 -1.12 -6.88
C VAL A 52 4.54 -1.96 -8.12
N ARG A 53 5.13 -1.55 -9.25
CA ARG A 53 5.10 -2.36 -10.47
C ARG A 53 5.95 -3.61 -10.31
N TRP A 54 5.34 -4.78 -10.52
CA TRP A 54 6.06 -6.05 -10.53
C TRP A 54 6.95 -6.18 -11.78
N PRO A 55 8.24 -6.54 -11.64
CA PRO A 55 9.11 -6.78 -12.79
C PRO A 55 8.67 -8.01 -13.60
N GLU A 56 8.61 -7.87 -14.93
CA GLU A 56 8.13 -8.94 -15.83
C GLU A 56 9.05 -10.18 -15.86
N ASN A 57 10.31 -10.02 -15.43
CA ASN A 57 11.30 -11.10 -15.39
C ASN A 57 11.30 -11.91 -14.07
N LEU A 58 10.43 -11.59 -13.12
CA LEU A 58 10.31 -12.30 -11.85
C LEU A 58 9.00 -13.13 -11.82
N SER A 59 9.08 -14.39 -11.38
CA SER A 59 7.87 -15.22 -11.22
C SER A 59 6.95 -14.65 -10.13
N MET A 60 5.65 -14.59 -10.42
CA MET A 60 4.62 -14.19 -9.45
C MET A 60 4.55 -15.10 -8.22
N ASP A 61 5.07 -16.33 -8.29
CA ASP A 61 5.10 -17.25 -7.14
C ASP A 61 5.92 -16.69 -5.96
N PHE A 62 6.91 -15.87 -6.25
CA PHE A 62 7.73 -15.22 -5.23
C PHE A 62 7.09 -13.97 -4.65
N ALA A 63 6.09 -13.44 -5.33
CA ALA A 63 5.60 -12.12 -5.06
C ALA A 63 4.97 -11.96 -3.65
N PRO A 64 4.24 -12.95 -3.09
CA PRO A 64 3.81 -12.92 -1.69
C PRO A 64 4.95 -12.80 -0.67
N CYS A 65 6.16 -13.31 -0.98
CA CYS A 65 7.32 -13.19 -0.11
C CYS A 65 7.98 -11.80 -0.18
N TYR A 66 7.83 -11.11 -1.30
CA TYR A 66 8.45 -9.80 -1.53
C TYR A 66 7.50 -8.63 -1.21
N VAL A 67 6.20 -8.81 -1.45
CA VAL A 67 5.19 -7.78 -1.29
C VAL A 67 3.88 -8.40 -0.78
N LEU A 68 3.39 -7.88 0.35
CA LEU A 68 2.15 -8.30 1.01
C LEU A 68 0.86 -7.92 0.26
N GLN A 69 0.95 -7.47 -0.99
CA GLN A 69 -0.17 -6.82 -1.67
C GLN A 69 -0.11 -7.01 -3.19
N LEU A 70 -0.55 -8.17 -3.66
CA LEU A 70 -0.72 -8.44 -5.09
C LEU A 70 -2.14 -8.92 -5.37
N LEU A 71 -3.02 -7.94 -5.56
CA LEU A 71 -4.09 -7.92 -6.55
C LEU A 71 -4.75 -6.54 -6.45
N LEU A 72 -4.28 -5.58 -7.24
CA LEU A 72 -4.81 -4.22 -7.22
C LEU A 72 -5.20 -3.78 -8.62
N ILE A 73 -6.51 -3.58 -8.78
CA ILE A 73 -7.09 -2.78 -9.84
C ILE A 73 -6.76 -1.33 -9.49
N VAL A 74 -5.87 -0.72 -10.27
CA VAL A 74 -5.70 0.74 -10.32
C VAL A 74 -7.01 1.29 -10.90
N LEU A 75 -7.74 2.11 -10.13
CA LEU A 75 -8.79 2.98 -10.69
C LEU A 75 -8.18 4.33 -11.03
#